data_AF-U1N4U6-F1
#
_entry.id   AF-U1N4U6-F1
#
_cell.length_a   1.000
_cell.length_b   1.000
_cell.length_c   1.000
_cell.angle_alpha   90.00
_cell.angle_beta   90.00
_cell.angle_gamma   90.00
#
_symmetry.space_group_name_H-M   'P 1'
#
loop_
_entity.id
_entity.type
_entity.pdbx_description
1 polymer ?
#
loop_
_entity_poly.entity_id
_entity_poly.type
_entity_poly.pdbx_seq_one_letter_code
_entity_poly.pdbx_strand_id
1 'polypeptide(L)'
;MNADGGTTAGESQQIHTVHTQTRKESADRTLAPPVAELLGLLNGEAPTDEKVDISLEAFRNPEMGVTRTQRLLDSFVDSDTPAEGYEVHDGTITVTNEGIIKQIHAIAESASVPGKVSGFPSVLFNTTSEAQSSFLRGLLCRRGDVSPDGIRWHVQSDAMASGLMYLLSANGIIASRESVSNDKQEICVSSRSALNSIQSVWQECAKAHSQNPISSAGNTDSQTQVTDDLIGMTVESVSRVSPTGEYVYDFSVKSDENFIAGTGGICAHNTDADVDGAHIRTLLLTLLYRHMRPLVEAGYIYAAQPPLYRIRYRGETYDAMSAAERDRIVHEVCDDNPTQVQRFKGLGEMNPEQLWDTTMNPDNRVLKQITVEDAATADKMFSVLMGDAVEPRKEFIKEHATDAEWVDI
;
A
#
# COMPACT_ATOMS: atom_id res chain seq x y z
N MET A 1 58.61 2.57 -25.67
CA MET A 1 58.60 3.88 -24.98
C MET A 1 57.22 4.08 -24.42
N ASN A 2 57.17 4.23 -23.11
CA ASN A 2 55.97 4.39 -22.28
C ASN A 2 55.27 5.73 -22.52
N ALA A 3 54.00 5.73 -22.12
CA ALA A 3 53.22 6.79 -21.45
C ALA A 3 51.88 7.00 -22.18
N ASP A 4 50.73 7.16 -21.55
CA ASP A 4 50.20 6.91 -20.20
C ASP A 4 48.74 7.40 -20.28
N GLY A 5 47.86 6.94 -19.38
CA GLY A 5 46.77 7.79 -18.90
C GLY A 5 45.33 7.38 -19.21
N GLY A 6 44.69 6.74 -18.23
CA GLY A 6 43.39 7.22 -17.74
C GLY A 6 42.16 6.37 -18.07
N THR A 7 42.03 5.23 -17.41
CA THR A 7 40.75 4.51 -17.27
C THR A 7 39.89 5.27 -16.26
N THR A 8 38.83 5.95 -16.71
CA THR A 8 37.76 6.45 -15.83
C THR A 8 36.64 5.41 -15.75
N ALA A 9 36.34 5.02 -14.52
CA ALA A 9 35.33 4.06 -14.16
C ALA A 9 33.96 4.50 -14.66
N GLY A 10 33.28 3.62 -15.43
CA GLY A 10 31.85 3.73 -15.65
C GLY A 10 31.14 3.40 -14.34
N GLU A 11 30.66 4.43 -13.64
CA GLU A 11 29.67 4.26 -12.60
C GLU A 11 28.38 3.74 -13.25
N SER A 12 28.25 2.42 -13.20
CA SER A 12 27.01 1.74 -13.54
C SER A 12 25.97 2.16 -12.51
N GLN A 13 24.98 2.97 -12.91
CA GLN A 13 23.77 3.16 -12.11
C GLN A 13 23.15 1.78 -11.90
N GLN A 14 23.35 1.22 -10.70
CA GLN A 14 22.67 0.02 -10.26
C GLN A 14 21.19 0.35 -10.13
N ILE A 15 20.43 0.03 -11.18
CA ILE A 15 18.99 -0.17 -11.09
C ILE A 15 18.81 -1.32 -10.11
N HIS A 16 18.45 -1.01 -8.86
CA HIS A 16 17.98 -2.01 -7.91
C HIS A 16 16.63 -2.53 -8.40
N THR A 17 16.70 -3.50 -9.31
CA THR A 17 15.55 -4.32 -9.67
C THR A 17 15.18 -5.10 -8.42
N VAL A 18 14.13 -4.66 -7.72
CA VAL A 18 13.47 -5.51 -6.73
C VAL A 18 12.83 -6.63 -7.55
N HIS A 19 13.55 -7.74 -7.66
CA HIS A 19 12.98 -8.96 -8.21
C HIS A 19 11.78 -9.32 -7.34
N THR A 20 10.58 -9.10 -7.87
CA THR A 20 9.40 -9.84 -7.44
C THR A 20 9.71 -11.30 -7.73
N GLN A 21 10.17 -12.01 -6.69
CA GLN A 21 10.39 -13.44 -6.77
C GLN A 21 9.10 -14.08 -7.28
N THR A 22 9.18 -14.59 -8.51
CA THR A 22 8.18 -15.45 -9.10
C THR A 22 7.84 -16.57 -8.12
N ARG A 23 6.54 -16.69 -7.85
CA ARG A 23 5.80 -17.55 -6.92
C ARG A 23 6.05 -19.08 -7.00
N LYS A 24 7.23 -19.55 -7.41
CA LYS A 24 7.44 -20.96 -7.78
C LYS A 24 8.59 -21.72 -7.13
N GLU A 25 9.36 -21.15 -6.20
CA GLU A 25 10.46 -21.89 -5.53
C GLU A 25 10.58 -21.64 -4.02
N SER A 26 9.48 -21.51 -3.28
CA SER A 26 9.49 -21.64 -1.80
C SER A 26 8.62 -22.81 -1.36
N ALA A 27 9.09 -24.04 -1.62
CA ALA A 27 8.52 -25.21 -0.99
C ALA A 27 8.83 -25.18 0.53
N ASP A 28 7.78 -25.25 1.34
CA ASP A 28 7.76 -25.61 2.77
C ASP A 28 8.57 -24.78 3.78
N ARG A 29 8.19 -23.50 3.94
CA ARG A 29 8.20 -22.87 5.27
C ARG A 29 6.83 -22.29 5.60
N THR A 30 5.80 -23.10 5.44
CA THR A 30 4.45 -22.76 5.89
C THR A 30 4.45 -22.75 7.41
N LEU A 31 4.25 -21.58 8.02
CA LEU A 31 4.09 -21.43 9.46
C LEU A 31 2.94 -22.34 9.92
N ALA A 32 3.25 -23.33 10.76
CA ALA A 32 2.22 -24.23 11.27
C ALA A 32 1.22 -23.47 12.16
N PRO A 33 -0.09 -23.77 12.12
CA PRO A 33 -1.09 -23.05 12.89
C PRO A 33 -0.80 -22.95 14.40
N PRO A 34 -0.29 -24.00 15.08
CA PRO A 34 0.10 -23.88 16.48
C PRO A 34 1.16 -22.80 16.72
N VAL A 35 2.13 -22.67 15.82
CA VAL A 35 3.21 -21.69 15.96
C VAL A 35 2.70 -20.28 15.71
N ALA A 36 1.82 -20.12 14.73
CA ALA A 36 1.15 -18.85 14.47
C ALA A 36 0.33 -18.38 15.68
N GLU A 37 -0.38 -19.30 16.33
CA GLU A 37 -1.13 -18.99 17.56
C GLU A 37 -0.22 -18.56 18.70
N LEU A 38 0.93 -19.24 18.87
CA LEU A 38 1.92 -18.89 19.90
C LEU A 38 2.50 -17.50 19.67
N LEU A 39 2.80 -17.14 18.42
CA LEU A 39 3.24 -15.79 18.07
C LEU A 39 2.19 -14.74 18.40
N GLY A 40 0.91 -15.03 18.18
CA GLY A 40 -0.19 -14.15 18.60
C GLY A 40 -0.23 -13.94 20.12
N LEU A 41 -0.02 -15.00 20.89
CA LEU A 41 0.08 -14.94 22.36
C LEU A 41 1.28 -14.10 22.83
N LEU A 42 2.38 -14.13 22.07
CA LEU A 42 3.56 -13.30 22.28
C LEU A 42 3.42 -11.87 21.70
N ASN A 43 2.21 -11.43 21.34
CA ASN A 43 1.97 -10.10 20.76
C ASN A 43 2.73 -9.84 19.44
N GLY A 44 3.14 -10.90 18.74
CA GLY A 44 3.98 -10.81 17.54
C GLY A 44 5.45 -10.47 17.82
N GLU A 45 5.87 -10.41 19.08
CA GLU A 45 7.24 -10.06 19.46
C GLU A 45 8.16 -11.28 19.52
N ALA A 46 9.40 -11.09 19.07
CA ALA A 46 10.48 -12.04 19.29
C ALA A 46 10.88 -12.01 20.77
N PRO A 47 11.00 -13.16 21.44
CA PRO A 47 11.74 -13.21 22.69
C PRO A 47 13.16 -12.70 22.43
N THR A 48 13.77 -11.98 23.37
CA THR A 48 15.16 -11.50 23.22
C THR A 48 16.17 -12.40 23.94
N ASP A 49 15.70 -13.29 24.81
CA ASP A 49 16.51 -14.07 25.73
C ASP A 49 16.49 -15.57 25.39
N GLU A 50 17.38 -16.34 26.04
CA GLU A 50 17.41 -17.82 26.00
C GLU A 50 16.17 -18.47 26.64
N LYS A 51 15.24 -17.65 27.16
CA LYS A 51 13.97 -18.04 27.78
C LYS A 51 12.84 -17.20 27.20
N VAL A 52 11.63 -17.77 27.11
CA VAL A 52 10.44 -17.07 26.64
C VAL A 52 9.42 -16.99 27.76
N ASP A 53 9.24 -15.79 28.31
CA ASP A 53 8.29 -15.55 29.38
C ASP A 53 6.95 -15.03 28.85
N ILE A 54 5.91 -15.82 29.07
CA ILE A 54 4.53 -15.48 28.73
C ILE A 54 3.83 -15.07 30.03
N SER A 55 3.88 -13.78 30.36
CA SER A 55 3.18 -13.22 31.52
C SER A 55 1.67 -13.45 31.38
N LEU A 56 1.02 -14.08 32.35
CA LEU A 56 -0.41 -14.41 32.34
C LEU A 56 -1.30 -13.22 32.72
N GLU A 57 -0.74 -12.19 33.37
CA GLU A 57 -1.47 -10.96 33.76
C GLU A 57 -1.96 -10.16 32.56
N ALA A 58 -1.26 -10.25 31.44
CA ALA A 58 -1.66 -9.56 30.22
C ALA A 58 -2.72 -10.35 29.41
N PHE A 59 -3.22 -11.49 29.92
CA PHE A 59 -4.46 -12.08 29.44
C PHE A 59 -5.63 -11.50 30.22
N ARG A 60 -6.71 -11.12 29.52
CA ARG A 60 -7.96 -10.74 30.21
C ARG A 60 -8.60 -11.90 30.99
N ASN A 61 -8.32 -13.15 30.61
CA ASN A 61 -8.71 -14.35 31.36
C ASN A 61 -7.49 -15.26 31.61
N PRO A 62 -6.84 -15.15 32.78
CA PRO A 62 -5.61 -15.87 33.08
C PRO A 62 -5.77 -17.40 33.07
N GLU A 63 -6.85 -17.97 33.62
CA GLU A 63 -7.04 -19.44 33.70
C GLU A 63 -7.15 -20.10 32.32
N MET A 64 -7.90 -19.45 31.41
CA MET A 64 -8.04 -19.93 30.04
C MET A 64 -6.75 -19.71 29.24
N GLY A 65 -6.09 -18.56 29.43
CA GLY A 65 -4.79 -18.26 28.85
C GLY A 65 -3.73 -19.30 29.20
N VAL A 66 -3.66 -19.71 30.48
CA VAL A 66 -2.78 -20.79 30.95
C VAL A 66 -3.08 -22.09 30.23
N THR A 67 -4.30 -22.58 30.35
CA THR A 67 -4.69 -23.89 29.82
C THR A 67 -4.43 -23.99 28.32
N ARG A 68 -4.68 -22.90 27.59
CA ARG A 68 -4.49 -22.83 26.15
C ARG A 68 -3.01 -22.79 25.77
N THR A 69 -2.24 -21.94 26.43
CA THR A 69 -0.79 -21.83 26.20
C THR A 69 -0.10 -23.15 26.50
N GLN A 70 -0.48 -23.83 27.59
CA GLN A 70 0.03 -25.16 27.93
C GLN A 70 -0.30 -26.21 26.85
N ARG A 71 -1.56 -26.33 26.44
CA ARG A 71 -1.95 -27.25 25.34
C ARG A 71 -1.20 -26.98 24.05
N LEU A 72 -0.91 -25.71 23.77
CA LEU A 72 -0.16 -25.31 22.59
C LEU A 72 1.31 -25.71 22.71
N LEU A 73 1.93 -25.46 23.87
CA LEU A 73 3.30 -25.88 24.17
C LEU A 73 3.45 -27.40 24.15
N ASP A 74 2.49 -28.13 24.71
CA ASP A 74 2.44 -29.59 24.68
C ASP A 74 2.38 -30.13 23.23
N SER A 75 1.77 -29.40 22.30
CA SER A 75 1.72 -29.80 20.89
C SER A 75 3.07 -29.72 20.17
N PHE A 76 4.05 -29.02 20.76
CA PHE A 76 5.41 -28.92 20.23
C PHE A 76 6.38 -29.94 20.80
N VAL A 77 5.98 -30.67 21.85
CA VAL A 77 6.83 -31.66 22.52
C VAL A 77 6.44 -33.05 22.02
N ASP A 78 7.39 -33.78 21.44
CA ASP A 78 7.17 -35.17 21.01
C ASP A 78 6.75 -36.04 22.20
N SER A 79 5.80 -36.96 21.95
CA SER A 79 5.13 -37.80 22.96
C SER A 79 6.04 -38.69 23.81
N ASP A 80 7.32 -38.82 23.44
CA ASP A 80 8.30 -39.69 24.10
C ASP A 80 9.12 -38.99 25.21
N THR A 81 8.93 -37.68 25.42
CA THR A 81 9.54 -36.93 26.53
C THR A 81 8.49 -36.13 27.30
N PRO A 82 7.86 -36.72 28.33
CA PRO A 82 6.94 -35.98 29.17
C PRO A 82 7.71 -35.03 30.08
N ALA A 83 7.36 -33.74 30.02
CA ALA A 83 7.47 -32.77 31.13
C ALA A 83 8.77 -31.97 31.40
N GLU A 84 9.61 -31.66 30.41
CA GLU A 84 10.71 -30.69 30.60
C GLU A 84 10.81 -29.66 29.45
N GLY A 85 9.82 -28.76 29.33
CA GLY A 85 9.88 -27.73 28.29
C GLY A 85 9.37 -26.34 28.67
N TYR A 86 8.62 -26.22 29.75
CA TYR A 86 8.21 -24.95 30.31
C TYR A 86 7.88 -25.09 31.80
N GLU A 87 8.01 -24.00 32.55
CA GLU A 87 7.65 -23.92 33.96
C GLU A 87 6.54 -22.88 34.15
N VAL A 88 5.65 -23.09 35.13
CA VAL A 88 4.61 -22.12 35.48
C VAL A 88 4.88 -21.62 36.89
N HIS A 89 5.24 -20.35 37.01
CA HIS A 89 5.57 -19.69 38.28
C HIS A 89 4.95 -18.29 38.32
N ASP A 90 4.33 -17.93 39.44
CA ASP A 90 3.80 -16.58 39.73
C ASP A 90 3.13 -15.87 38.54
N GLY A 91 2.13 -16.53 37.94
CA GLY A 91 1.39 -15.90 36.85
C GLY A 91 2.22 -15.71 35.58
N THR A 92 3.26 -16.50 35.34
CA THR A 92 4.06 -16.51 34.10
C THR A 92 4.32 -17.95 33.65
N ILE A 93 4.26 -18.19 32.34
CA ILE A 93 4.72 -19.44 31.72
C ILE A 93 6.08 -19.17 31.10
N THR A 94 7.12 -19.80 31.62
CA THR A 94 8.49 -19.68 31.13
C THR A 94 8.82 -20.89 30.26
N VAL A 95 8.94 -20.70 28.96
CA VAL A 95 9.40 -21.75 28.04
C VAL A 95 10.91 -21.87 28.16
N THR A 96 11.38 -23.09 28.41
CA THR A 96 12.79 -23.46 28.59
C THR A 96 13.30 -24.41 27.52
N ASN A 97 12.41 -25.00 26.71
CA ASN A 97 12.79 -25.92 25.64
C ASN A 97 13.49 -25.20 24.48
N GLU A 98 14.79 -25.44 24.29
CA GLU A 98 15.56 -24.83 23.21
C GLU A 98 14.99 -25.03 21.81
N GLY A 99 14.32 -26.15 21.52
CA GLY A 99 13.73 -26.44 20.22
C GLY A 99 12.57 -25.50 19.91
N ILE A 100 11.66 -25.33 20.89
CA ILE A 100 10.52 -24.40 20.80
C ILE A 100 11.05 -22.97 20.68
N ILE A 101 12.02 -22.60 21.51
CA ILE A 101 12.64 -21.28 21.53
C ILE A 101 13.29 -20.94 20.18
N LYS A 102 14.07 -21.85 19.59
CA LYS A 102 14.68 -21.67 18.26
C LYS A 102 13.64 -21.49 17.16
N GLN A 103 12.51 -22.20 17.23
CA GLN A 103 11.41 -22.02 16.27
C GLN A 103 10.77 -20.63 16.42
N ILE A 104 10.47 -20.20 17.65
CA ILE A 104 9.91 -18.87 17.92
C ILE A 104 10.85 -17.77 17.41
N HIS A 105 12.15 -17.85 17.76
CA HIS A 105 13.17 -16.90 17.32
C HIS A 105 13.30 -16.85 15.79
N ALA A 106 13.42 -18.00 15.12
CA ALA A 106 13.55 -18.03 13.66
C ALA A 106 12.38 -17.35 12.93
N ILE A 107 11.17 -17.48 13.46
CA ILE A 107 9.99 -16.87 12.86
C ILE A 107 9.91 -15.39 13.21
N ALA A 108 10.21 -15.03 14.45
CA ALA A 108 10.14 -13.65 14.90
C ALA A 108 11.28 -12.77 14.32
N GLU A 109 12.45 -13.34 14.06
CA GLU A 109 13.53 -12.72 13.28
C GLU A 109 13.14 -12.52 11.82
N SER A 110 12.49 -13.50 11.18
CA SER A 110 11.96 -13.35 9.81
C SER A 110 10.87 -12.27 9.69
N ALA A 111 10.25 -11.93 10.81
CA ALA A 111 9.19 -10.95 10.97
C ALA A 111 9.69 -9.56 11.39
N SER A 112 10.95 -9.42 11.80
CA SER A 112 11.50 -8.18 12.37
C SER A 112 12.43 -7.46 11.41
N VAL A 113 12.27 -6.13 11.31
CA VAL A 113 13.29 -5.25 10.73
C VAL A 113 14.39 -5.06 11.77
N PRO A 114 15.69 -5.16 11.42
CA PRO A 114 16.77 -4.99 12.39
C PRO A 114 16.66 -3.66 13.13
N GLY A 115 16.52 -3.70 14.47
CA GLY A 115 16.55 -2.51 15.35
C GLY A 115 15.21 -1.94 15.80
N LYS A 116 14.05 -2.53 15.48
CA LYS A 116 12.73 -2.15 16.06
C LYS A 116 11.92 -3.39 16.47
N VAL A 117 11.67 -3.54 17.78
CA VAL A 117 11.09 -4.73 18.43
C VAL A 117 9.55 -4.69 18.51
N SER A 118 8.84 -4.07 17.56
CA SER A 118 7.35 -4.07 17.61
C SER A 118 6.71 -3.96 16.22
N GLY A 119 6.82 -5.03 15.44
CA GLY A 119 6.25 -5.14 14.11
C GLY A 119 5.23 -6.27 13.99
N PHE A 120 4.28 -6.12 13.06
CA PHE A 120 3.41 -7.21 12.66
C PHE A 120 4.20 -8.28 11.89
N PRO A 121 4.07 -9.58 12.20
CA PRO A 121 4.82 -10.62 11.51
C PRO A 121 4.47 -10.76 10.02
N SER A 122 5.32 -10.20 9.14
CA SER A 122 5.07 -10.17 7.69
C SER A 122 4.99 -11.57 7.06
N VAL A 123 5.62 -12.57 7.66
CA VAL A 123 5.51 -13.98 7.25
C VAL A 123 4.06 -14.45 7.17
N LEU A 124 3.16 -13.92 8.02
CA LEU A 124 1.75 -14.31 8.06
C LEU A 124 1.03 -14.08 6.73
N PHE A 125 1.42 -13.06 5.95
CA PHE A 125 0.80 -12.77 4.66
C PHE A 125 1.00 -13.89 3.63
N ASN A 126 2.01 -14.75 3.81
CA ASN A 126 2.31 -15.87 2.92
C ASN A 126 1.97 -17.24 3.54
N THR A 127 1.12 -17.27 4.56
CA THR A 127 0.72 -18.51 5.28
C THR A 127 -0.70 -18.93 4.95
N THR A 128 -1.12 -20.11 5.42
CA THR A 128 -2.47 -20.61 5.23
C THR A 128 -3.48 -19.77 6.02
N SER A 129 -4.74 -19.68 5.56
CA SER A 129 -5.81 -19.00 6.29
C SER A 129 -6.02 -19.56 7.71
N GLU A 130 -5.72 -20.85 7.91
CA GLU A 130 -5.75 -21.48 9.23
C GLU A 130 -4.66 -20.91 10.15
N ALA A 131 -3.42 -20.79 9.66
CA ALA A 131 -2.33 -20.18 10.42
C ALA A 131 -2.61 -18.70 10.75
N GLN A 132 -3.13 -17.94 9.77
CA GLN A 132 -3.56 -16.56 9.99
C GLN A 132 -4.66 -16.46 11.05
N SER A 133 -5.68 -17.34 10.98
CA SER A 133 -6.76 -17.41 11.98
C SER A 133 -6.24 -17.78 13.37
N SER A 134 -5.29 -18.72 13.45
CA SER A 134 -4.63 -19.11 14.69
C SER A 134 -3.84 -17.95 15.30
N PHE A 135 -3.09 -17.19 14.51
CA PHE A 135 -2.43 -15.98 14.98
C PHE A 135 -3.43 -14.94 15.53
N LEU A 136 -4.48 -14.62 14.77
CA LEU A 136 -5.53 -13.69 15.20
C LEU A 136 -6.18 -14.13 16.52
N ARG A 137 -6.37 -15.44 16.70
CA ARG A 137 -6.92 -16.03 17.92
C ARG A 137 -5.98 -15.87 19.10
N GLY A 138 -4.70 -16.20 18.92
CA GLY A 138 -3.67 -15.99 19.95
C GLY A 138 -3.63 -14.53 20.39
N LEU A 139 -3.62 -13.61 19.43
CA LEU A 139 -3.62 -12.17 19.70
C LEU A 139 -4.91 -11.71 20.40
N LEU A 140 -6.08 -12.23 20.01
CA LEU A 140 -7.37 -11.91 20.62
C LEU A 140 -7.43 -12.42 22.08
N CYS A 141 -7.01 -13.66 22.31
CA CYS A 141 -7.02 -14.23 23.66
C CYS A 141 -5.99 -13.54 24.57
N ARG A 142 -4.92 -12.96 24.01
CA ARG A 142 -3.94 -12.12 24.72
C ARG A 142 -4.49 -10.72 25.02
N ARG A 143 -4.69 -9.90 23.99
CA ARG A 143 -5.03 -8.47 24.09
C ARG A 143 -6.35 -8.13 23.39
N GLY A 144 -7.34 -8.98 23.49
CA GLY A 144 -8.63 -8.78 22.85
C GLY A 144 -9.80 -8.70 23.81
N ASP A 145 -10.88 -8.08 23.32
CA ASP A 145 -12.19 -8.08 23.94
C ASP A 145 -13.20 -8.70 22.98
N VAL A 146 -14.04 -9.59 23.50
CA VAL A 146 -15.23 -10.07 22.79
C VAL A 146 -16.45 -9.54 23.53
N SER A 147 -17.28 -8.78 22.82
CA SER A 147 -18.49 -8.18 23.35
C SER A 147 -19.66 -8.37 22.37
N PRO A 148 -20.93 -8.20 22.77
CA PRO A 148 -22.06 -8.27 21.86
C PRO A 148 -21.93 -7.37 20.62
N ASP A 149 -21.25 -6.23 20.76
CA ASP A 149 -21.10 -5.21 19.72
C ASP A 149 -19.93 -5.47 18.76
N GLY A 150 -19.20 -6.58 18.97
CA GLY A 150 -18.07 -6.97 18.13
C GLY A 150 -16.84 -7.41 18.93
N ILE A 151 -15.76 -7.63 18.19
CA ILE A 151 -14.45 -8.00 18.74
C ILE A 151 -13.48 -6.83 18.57
N ARG A 152 -12.59 -6.65 19.56
CA ARG A 152 -11.56 -5.63 19.56
C ARG A 152 -10.20 -6.24 19.85
N TRP A 153 -9.17 -5.81 19.15
CA TRP A 153 -7.77 -6.06 19.48
C TRP A 153 -7.10 -4.76 19.94
N HIS A 154 -6.36 -4.84 21.05
CA HIS A 154 -5.58 -3.75 21.62
C HIS A 154 -4.12 -3.91 21.24
N VAL A 155 -3.59 -2.98 20.44
CA VAL A 155 -2.20 -3.03 19.95
C VAL A 155 -1.41 -1.78 20.36
N GLN A 156 -0.11 -1.95 20.55
CA GLN A 156 0.78 -0.94 21.14
C GLN A 156 1.67 -0.20 20.12
N SER A 157 1.55 -0.51 18.83
CA SER A 157 2.31 0.17 17.79
C SER A 157 1.48 0.39 16.54
N ASP A 158 1.79 1.47 15.81
CA ASP A 158 1.18 1.75 14.51
C ASP A 158 1.51 0.67 13.47
N ALA A 159 2.72 0.12 13.51
CA ALA A 159 3.13 -0.97 12.64
C ALA A 159 2.30 -2.24 12.87
N MET A 160 2.03 -2.59 14.14
CA MET A 160 1.18 -3.72 14.48
C MET A 160 -0.28 -3.48 14.06
N ALA A 161 -0.80 -2.29 14.31
CA ALA A 161 -2.15 -1.90 13.89
C ALA A 161 -2.31 -2.00 12.36
N SER A 162 -1.39 -1.41 11.61
CA SER A 162 -1.40 -1.42 10.15
C SER A 162 -1.30 -2.85 9.60
N GLY A 163 -0.34 -3.65 10.09
CA GLY A 163 -0.21 -5.04 9.63
C GLY A 163 -1.42 -5.91 9.96
N LEU A 164 -2.04 -5.72 11.13
CA LEU A 164 -3.28 -6.40 11.49
C LEU A 164 -4.44 -6.02 10.57
N MET A 165 -4.58 -4.73 10.24
CA MET A 165 -5.59 -4.27 9.28
C MET A 165 -5.37 -4.86 7.89
N TYR A 166 -4.11 -4.92 7.42
CA TYR A 166 -3.78 -5.56 6.15
C TYR A 166 -4.10 -7.07 6.17
N LEU A 167 -3.83 -7.78 7.27
CA LEU A 167 -4.14 -9.20 7.37
C LEU A 167 -5.65 -9.46 7.34
N LEU A 168 -6.42 -8.64 8.06
CA LEU A 168 -7.88 -8.71 8.06
C LEU A 168 -8.42 -8.41 6.65
N SER A 169 -7.94 -7.35 6.01
CA SER A 169 -8.32 -6.97 4.64
C SER A 169 -7.99 -8.07 3.62
N ALA A 170 -6.83 -8.70 3.71
CA ALA A 170 -6.44 -9.85 2.88
C ALA A 170 -7.36 -11.07 3.04
N ASN A 171 -8.09 -11.15 4.16
CA ASN A 171 -9.12 -12.16 4.42
C ASN A 171 -10.55 -11.65 4.15
N GLY A 172 -10.70 -10.51 3.47
CA GLY A 172 -12.00 -9.89 3.17
C GLY A 172 -12.71 -9.31 4.40
N ILE A 173 -11.99 -9.07 5.50
CA ILE A 173 -12.53 -8.55 6.74
C ILE A 173 -12.22 -7.07 6.84
N ILE A 174 -13.29 -6.29 6.93
CA ILE A 174 -13.20 -4.85 7.13
C ILE A 174 -13.16 -4.58 8.63
N ALA A 175 -12.13 -3.87 9.06
CA ALA A 175 -11.94 -3.47 10.44
C ALA A 175 -11.85 -1.95 10.53
N SER A 176 -12.40 -1.39 11.61
CA SER A 176 -12.15 0.01 11.96
C SER A 176 -10.96 0.11 12.88
N ARG A 177 -10.30 1.28 12.85
CA ARG A 177 -9.18 1.61 13.72
C ARG A 177 -9.51 2.86 14.52
N GLU A 178 -9.30 2.79 15.82
CA GLU A 178 -9.46 3.92 16.74
C GLU A 178 -8.16 4.14 17.53
N SER A 179 -7.73 5.40 17.62
CA SER A 179 -6.54 5.77 18.37
C SER A 179 -6.95 6.19 19.79
N VAL A 180 -6.65 5.35 20.78
CA VAL A 180 -6.99 5.61 22.20
C VAL A 180 -5.95 6.51 22.86
N SER A 181 -4.68 6.33 22.53
CA SER A 181 -3.57 7.21 22.90
C SER A 181 -2.43 7.11 21.89
N ASN A 182 -1.38 7.93 22.01
CA ASN A 182 -0.25 7.94 21.07
C ASN A 182 0.34 6.55 20.78
N ASP A 183 0.37 5.67 21.78
CA ASP A 183 0.94 4.32 21.69
C ASP A 183 -0.10 3.20 21.89
N LYS A 184 -1.40 3.51 21.83
CA LYS A 184 -2.46 2.51 21.98
C LYS A 184 -3.52 2.68 20.91
N GLN A 185 -3.70 1.63 20.13
CA GLN A 185 -4.65 1.57 19.03
C GLN A 185 -5.61 0.40 19.27
N GLU A 186 -6.86 0.61 18.90
CA GLU A 186 -7.89 -0.43 18.91
C GLU A 186 -8.29 -0.76 17.47
N ILE A 187 -8.26 -2.05 17.12
CA ILE A 187 -8.78 -2.56 15.85
C ILE A 187 -10.08 -3.30 16.15
N CYS A 188 -11.18 -2.86 15.54
CA CYS A 188 -12.52 -3.37 15.83
C CYS A 188 -13.15 -4.03 14.60
N VAL A 189 -13.78 -5.18 14.82
CA VAL A 189 -14.61 -5.88 13.83
C VAL A 189 -15.98 -6.11 14.43
N SER A 190 -17.01 -5.51 13.82
CA SER A 190 -18.38 -5.51 14.34
C SER A 190 -19.43 -5.97 13.32
N SER A 191 -19.09 -6.05 12.03
CA SER A 191 -20.06 -6.47 11.01
C SER A 191 -20.39 -7.96 11.18
N ARG A 192 -21.67 -8.30 11.01
CA ARG A 192 -22.13 -9.70 11.14
C ARG A 192 -21.44 -10.62 10.14
N SER A 193 -21.25 -10.16 8.90
CA SER A 193 -20.53 -10.90 7.85
C SER A 193 -19.11 -11.23 8.28
N ALA A 194 -18.35 -10.21 8.70
CA ALA A 194 -16.99 -10.38 9.15
C ALA A 194 -16.91 -11.31 10.36
N LEU A 195 -17.72 -11.08 11.40
CA LEU A 195 -17.74 -11.92 12.59
C LEU A 195 -18.06 -13.38 12.28
N ASN A 196 -18.96 -13.67 11.33
CA ASN A 196 -19.21 -15.04 10.88
C ASN A 196 -17.98 -15.65 10.20
N SER A 197 -17.28 -14.89 9.34
CA SER A 197 -16.11 -15.39 8.61
C SER A 197 -14.95 -15.79 9.54
N ILE A 198 -14.78 -15.10 10.68
CA ILE A 198 -13.76 -15.38 11.69
C ILE A 198 -14.32 -16.04 12.95
N GLN A 199 -15.42 -16.79 12.83
CA GLN A 199 -15.99 -17.50 13.97
C GLN A 199 -14.96 -18.38 14.69
N SER A 200 -14.09 -19.06 13.94
CA SER A 200 -13.01 -19.88 14.50
C SER A 200 -11.98 -19.09 15.32
N VAL A 201 -11.88 -17.78 15.12
CA VAL A 201 -10.97 -16.89 15.86
C VAL A 201 -11.54 -16.53 17.23
N TRP A 202 -12.81 -16.13 17.29
CA TRP A 202 -13.39 -15.62 18.54
C TRP A 202 -14.23 -16.64 19.30
N GLN A 203 -14.78 -17.69 18.69
CA GLN A 203 -15.76 -18.57 19.34
C GLN A 203 -15.22 -19.21 20.63
N GLU A 204 -13.94 -19.58 20.64
CA GLU A 204 -13.31 -20.18 21.82
C GLU A 204 -13.01 -19.12 22.90
N CYS A 205 -12.50 -17.95 22.53
CA CYS A 205 -12.32 -16.84 23.47
C CYS A 205 -13.70 -16.32 23.97
N ALA A 206 -14.78 -16.42 23.19
CA ALA A 206 -16.14 -15.96 23.52
C ALA A 206 -16.91 -16.88 24.47
N LYS A 207 -16.75 -18.20 24.34
CA LYS A 207 -17.29 -19.19 25.29
C LYS A 207 -16.81 -18.93 26.71
N ALA A 208 -15.60 -18.40 26.88
CA ALA A 208 -15.06 -17.99 28.17
C ALA A 208 -15.73 -16.73 28.76
N HIS A 209 -16.38 -15.90 27.92
CA HIS A 209 -16.99 -14.63 28.31
C HIS A 209 -18.53 -14.64 28.31
N SER A 210 -19.17 -15.76 27.95
CA SER A 210 -20.64 -15.89 27.82
C SER A 210 -21.28 -14.82 26.91
N GLN A 211 -20.54 -14.27 25.95
CA GLN A 211 -20.98 -13.18 25.08
C GLN A 211 -20.81 -13.58 23.61
N ASN A 212 -21.89 -13.52 22.84
CA ASN A 212 -21.88 -13.79 21.40
C ASN A 212 -21.82 -12.45 20.64
N PRO A 213 -20.72 -12.15 19.92
CA PRO A 213 -20.54 -10.87 19.24
C PRO A 213 -21.47 -10.65 18.04
N ILE A 214 -22.21 -11.67 17.61
CA ILE A 214 -23.17 -11.55 16.50
C ILE A 214 -24.54 -11.01 16.95
N SER A 215 -24.78 -11.00 18.27
CA SER A 215 -26.11 -10.73 18.84
C SER A 215 -26.60 -9.29 18.64
N SER A 216 -25.74 -8.28 18.78
CA SER A 216 -26.05 -6.88 18.47
C SER A 216 -25.36 -6.35 17.21
N ALA A 217 -24.61 -7.20 16.50
CA ALA A 217 -23.97 -6.84 15.22
C ALA A 217 -24.99 -6.32 14.19
N GLY A 218 -24.75 -5.11 13.69
CA GLY A 218 -25.56 -4.47 12.66
C GLY A 218 -25.45 -5.16 11.29
N ASN A 219 -26.47 -4.95 10.46
CA ASN A 219 -26.53 -5.40 9.06
C ASN A 219 -26.02 -4.34 8.06
N THR A 220 -25.75 -3.12 8.53
CA THR A 220 -25.45 -1.97 7.68
C THR A 220 -23.95 -1.83 7.51
N ASP A 221 -23.45 -2.42 6.43
CA ASP A 221 -22.22 -1.96 5.81
C ASP A 221 -22.58 -0.70 5.00
N SER A 222 -22.10 0.47 5.41
CA SER A 222 -22.20 1.73 4.66
C SER A 222 -21.27 1.72 3.43
N GLN A 223 -21.25 0.59 2.73
CA GLN A 223 -20.31 0.23 1.70
C GLN A 223 -21.06 0.05 0.39
N THR A 224 -20.41 0.46 -0.69
CA THR A 224 -20.91 0.22 -2.05
C THR A 224 -20.01 -0.81 -2.71
N GLN A 225 -20.52 -1.97 -3.10
CA GLN A 225 -19.72 -2.92 -3.87
C GLN A 225 -19.30 -2.29 -5.21
N VAL A 226 -18.01 -2.32 -5.55
CA VAL A 226 -17.49 -1.80 -6.82
C VAL A 226 -17.16 -2.97 -7.76
N THR A 227 -16.33 -3.90 -7.29
CA THR A 227 -15.97 -5.16 -7.99
C THR A 227 -16.01 -6.31 -6.98
N ASP A 228 -15.60 -7.52 -7.36
CA ASP A 228 -15.55 -8.68 -6.44
C ASP A 228 -14.57 -8.45 -5.27
N ASP A 229 -13.54 -7.64 -5.47
CA ASP A 229 -12.44 -7.37 -4.55
C ASP A 229 -12.31 -5.90 -4.11
N LEU A 230 -13.15 -4.99 -4.65
CA LEU A 230 -13.18 -3.58 -4.28
C LEU A 230 -14.53 -3.16 -3.71
N ILE A 231 -14.44 -2.38 -2.65
CA ILE A 231 -15.57 -1.73 -1.99
C ILE A 231 -15.34 -0.21 -1.93
N GLY A 232 -16.41 0.53 -2.12
CA GLY A 232 -16.47 1.97 -1.92
C GLY A 232 -16.82 2.27 -0.48
N MET A 233 -15.95 3.05 0.18
CA MET A 233 -16.20 3.60 1.52
C MET A 233 -16.58 5.08 1.42
N THR A 234 -17.38 5.56 2.37
CA THR A 234 -17.74 6.98 2.42
C THR A 234 -16.61 7.78 3.06
N VAL A 235 -16.21 8.88 2.43
CA VAL A 235 -15.24 9.83 3.01
C VAL A 235 -15.93 10.61 4.13
N GLU A 236 -15.47 10.43 5.38
CA GLU A 236 -16.04 11.12 6.54
C GLU A 236 -15.54 12.57 6.67
N SER A 237 -14.27 12.81 6.36
CA SER A 237 -13.67 14.15 6.40
C SER A 237 -12.46 14.26 5.49
N VAL A 238 -12.15 15.50 5.07
CA VAL A 238 -10.94 15.83 4.33
C VAL A 238 -10.30 17.03 5.03
N SER A 239 -9.04 16.89 5.45
CA SER A 239 -8.28 17.96 6.09
C SER A 239 -7.04 18.29 5.27
N ARG A 240 -6.65 19.57 5.27
CA ARG A 240 -5.36 19.99 4.71
C ARG A 240 -4.29 19.78 5.76
N VAL A 241 -3.24 19.06 5.39
CA VAL A 241 -2.07 18.84 6.25
C VAL A 241 -0.87 19.58 5.66
N SER A 242 0.02 20.04 6.55
CA SER A 242 1.34 20.52 6.11
C SER A 242 2.19 19.32 5.68
N PRO A 243 3.02 19.45 4.63
CA PRO A 243 3.94 18.40 4.24
C PRO A 243 4.81 17.97 5.43
N THR A 244 4.88 16.65 5.66
CA THR A 244 5.72 16.07 6.72
C THR A 244 7.20 15.96 6.31
N GLY A 245 7.49 16.17 5.02
CA GLY A 245 8.83 16.21 4.45
C GLY A 245 8.85 16.97 3.13
N GLU A 246 10.03 17.03 2.52
CA GLU A 246 10.27 17.73 1.24
C GLU A 246 9.71 16.96 0.02
N TYR A 247 9.63 15.64 0.12
CA TYR A 247 9.32 14.76 -1.01
C TYR A 247 7.91 14.18 -0.94
N VAL A 248 7.30 14.06 -2.12
CA VAL A 248 6.13 13.20 -2.39
C VAL A 248 6.57 12.06 -3.29
N TYR A 249 5.95 10.89 -3.11
CA TYR A 249 6.32 9.67 -3.83
C TYR A 249 5.13 9.15 -4.64
N ASP A 250 5.44 8.51 -5.77
CA ASP A 250 4.49 7.82 -6.63
C ASP A 250 5.15 6.56 -7.22
N PHE A 251 4.37 5.62 -7.76
CA PHE A 251 4.85 4.33 -8.28
C PHE A 251 4.32 4.07 -9.68
N SER A 252 5.17 3.79 -10.66
CA SER A 252 4.66 3.26 -11.93
C SER A 252 4.35 1.76 -11.81
N VAL A 253 3.06 1.40 -11.84
CA VAL A 253 2.61 0.01 -11.74
C VAL A 253 2.12 -0.45 -13.11
N LYS A 254 2.72 -1.53 -13.61
CA LYS A 254 2.36 -2.11 -14.90
C LYS A 254 0.94 -2.66 -14.88
N SER A 255 0.19 -2.38 -15.95
CA SER A 255 -1.17 -2.88 -16.25
C SER A 255 -2.26 -2.06 -15.59
N ASP A 256 -2.59 -2.32 -14.33
CA ASP A 256 -3.80 -1.75 -13.71
C ASP A 256 -3.63 -0.30 -13.22
N GLU A 257 -2.40 0.23 -13.30
CA GLU A 257 -2.09 1.63 -12.97
C GLU A 257 -2.60 2.04 -11.57
N ASN A 258 -2.65 1.08 -10.65
CA ASN A 258 -3.07 1.31 -9.29
C ASN A 258 -2.26 0.46 -8.31
N PHE A 259 -2.26 0.90 -7.05
CA PHE A 259 -1.57 0.26 -5.95
C PHE A 259 -2.32 0.48 -4.64
N ILE A 260 -1.95 -0.28 -3.62
CA ILE A 260 -2.53 -0.16 -2.29
C ILE A 260 -1.64 0.73 -1.42
N ALA A 261 -2.23 1.74 -0.80
CA ALA A 261 -1.56 2.73 0.02
C ALA A 261 -2.35 3.11 1.27
N GLY A 262 -1.67 3.79 2.20
CA GLY A 262 -2.28 4.25 3.44
C GLY A 262 -2.64 3.14 4.42
N THR A 263 -3.30 3.52 5.51
CA THR A 263 -3.73 2.59 6.55
C THR A 263 -5.04 1.91 6.14
N GLY A 264 -5.11 0.59 6.29
CA GLY A 264 -6.31 -0.19 5.93
C GLY A 264 -6.38 -0.63 4.46
N GLY A 265 -5.39 -0.25 3.64
CA GLY A 265 -5.26 -0.69 2.26
C GLY A 265 -6.19 0.04 1.30
N ILE A 266 -5.94 1.33 1.09
CA ILE A 266 -6.70 2.18 0.16
C ILE A 266 -6.14 2.00 -1.25
N CYS A 267 -7.00 1.77 -2.24
CA CYS A 267 -6.59 1.74 -3.64
C CYS A 267 -6.29 3.18 -4.14
N ALA A 268 -5.07 3.39 -4.66
CA ALA A 268 -4.58 4.64 -5.23
C ALA A 268 -4.16 4.40 -6.68
N HIS A 269 -4.39 5.37 -7.56
CA HIS A 269 -3.96 5.35 -8.96
C HIS A 269 -2.58 5.98 -9.09
N ASN A 270 -1.70 5.44 -9.94
CA ASN A 270 -0.40 6.07 -10.21
C ASN A 270 -0.48 7.17 -11.27
N THR A 271 0.39 8.16 -11.20
CA THR A 271 0.39 9.24 -12.20
C THR A 271 1.50 9.00 -13.21
N ASP A 272 1.17 8.54 -14.43
CA ASP A 272 2.13 8.43 -15.53
C ASP A 272 2.17 9.71 -16.38
N ALA A 273 3.33 10.00 -16.96
CA ALA A 273 3.67 11.33 -17.46
C ALA A 273 4.36 11.41 -18.84
N ASP A 274 4.26 10.40 -19.70
CA ASP A 274 4.66 10.50 -21.12
C ASP A 274 3.46 10.65 -22.08
N VAL A 275 3.52 10.21 -23.35
CA VAL A 275 2.40 10.32 -24.32
C VAL A 275 1.10 9.73 -23.73
N ASP A 276 1.26 8.76 -22.84
CA ASP A 276 0.22 8.18 -22.00
C ASP A 276 -0.36 9.17 -20.98
N GLY A 277 0.38 10.13 -20.46
CA GLY A 277 -0.16 11.24 -19.65
C GLY A 277 -1.22 12.07 -20.40
N ALA A 278 -1.12 12.20 -21.72
CA ALA A 278 -2.19 12.82 -22.52
C ALA A 278 -3.40 11.88 -22.69
N HIS A 279 -3.17 10.56 -22.81
CA HIS A 279 -4.22 9.54 -22.83
C HIS A 279 -4.93 9.42 -21.48
N ILE A 280 -4.20 9.32 -20.37
CA ILE A 280 -4.66 9.33 -18.99
C ILE A 280 -5.41 10.62 -18.70
N ARG A 281 -4.88 11.78 -19.11
CA ARG A 281 -5.64 13.04 -18.99
C ARG A 281 -6.98 12.91 -19.72
N THR A 282 -7.00 12.38 -20.93
CA THR A 282 -8.26 12.16 -21.67
C THR A 282 -9.20 11.22 -20.92
N LEU A 283 -8.71 10.10 -20.39
CA LEU A 283 -9.46 9.13 -19.59
C LEU A 283 -10.03 9.76 -18.32
N LEU A 284 -9.21 10.45 -17.53
CA LEU A 284 -9.62 11.14 -16.31
C LEU A 284 -10.66 12.22 -16.61
N LEU A 285 -10.50 12.97 -17.72
CA LEU A 285 -11.50 13.95 -18.15
C LEU A 285 -12.84 13.28 -18.49
N THR A 286 -12.84 12.13 -19.16
CA THR A 286 -14.08 11.39 -19.41
C THR A 286 -14.73 10.86 -18.13
N LEU A 287 -13.94 10.33 -17.19
CA LEU A 287 -14.40 9.88 -15.89
C LEU A 287 -15.04 11.03 -15.10
N LEU A 288 -14.33 12.14 -14.98
CA LEU A 288 -14.78 13.33 -14.26
C LEU A 288 -16.04 13.92 -14.91
N TYR A 289 -16.11 13.95 -16.23
CA TYR A 289 -17.29 14.44 -16.95
C TYR A 289 -18.53 13.56 -16.75
N ARG A 290 -18.35 12.23 -16.69
CA ARG A 290 -19.44 11.25 -16.56
C ARG A 290 -19.94 11.10 -15.12
N HIS A 291 -19.02 11.08 -14.16
CA HIS A 291 -19.35 10.72 -12.77
C HIS A 291 -19.21 11.88 -11.78
N MET A 292 -18.43 12.91 -12.10
CA MET A 292 -18.12 14.02 -11.20
C MET A 292 -18.31 15.38 -11.87
N ARG A 293 -19.34 15.49 -12.72
CA ARG A 293 -19.64 16.68 -13.52
C ARG A 293 -19.65 18.01 -12.73
N PRO A 294 -20.16 18.07 -11.48
CA PRO A 294 -20.13 19.30 -10.69
C PRO A 294 -18.71 19.87 -10.48
N LEU A 295 -17.67 19.04 -10.45
CA LEU A 295 -16.28 19.51 -10.31
C LEU A 295 -15.79 20.22 -11.58
N VAL A 296 -16.21 19.72 -12.75
CA VAL A 296 -15.89 20.32 -14.05
C VAL A 296 -16.68 21.62 -14.23
N GLU A 297 -17.98 21.61 -13.93
CA GLU A 297 -18.85 22.78 -14.02
C GLU A 297 -18.44 23.91 -13.07
N ALA A 298 -17.97 23.56 -11.87
CA ALA A 298 -17.46 24.53 -10.90
C ALA A 298 -16.02 25.00 -11.19
N GLY A 299 -15.36 24.46 -12.23
CA GLY A 299 -14.03 24.90 -12.67
C GLY A 299 -12.89 24.52 -11.71
N TYR A 300 -13.03 23.41 -10.98
CA TYR A 300 -12.01 22.95 -10.02
C TYR A 300 -10.95 22.03 -10.61
N ILE A 301 -11.09 21.66 -11.89
CA ILE A 301 -10.15 20.75 -12.57
C ILE A 301 -9.10 21.55 -13.34
N TYR A 302 -7.84 21.27 -13.07
CA TYR A 302 -6.69 21.91 -13.71
C TYR A 302 -5.71 20.85 -14.19
N ALA A 303 -5.14 21.06 -15.37
CA ALA A 303 -4.04 20.27 -15.89
C ALA A 303 -2.76 21.11 -15.87
N ALA A 304 -1.69 20.57 -15.27
CA ALA A 304 -0.39 21.21 -15.34
C ALA A 304 0.14 21.19 -16.78
N GLN A 305 0.79 22.28 -17.17
CA GLN A 305 1.40 22.43 -18.48
C GLN A 305 2.91 22.56 -18.31
N PRO A 306 3.67 21.47 -18.53
CA PRO A 306 5.12 21.55 -18.57
C PRO A 306 5.62 22.28 -19.81
N PRO A 307 6.85 22.85 -19.77
CA PRO A 307 7.51 23.35 -20.97
C PRO A 307 7.82 22.21 -21.94
N LEU A 308 7.72 22.50 -23.24
CA LEU A 308 8.02 21.54 -24.29
C LEU A 308 9.51 21.54 -24.67
N TYR A 309 10.21 22.64 -24.38
CA TYR A 309 11.62 22.79 -24.70
C TYR A 309 12.37 23.44 -23.56
N ARG A 310 13.64 23.05 -23.43
CA ARG A 310 14.64 23.70 -22.60
C ARG A 310 15.83 24.10 -23.42
N ILE A 311 16.23 25.36 -23.29
CA ILE A 311 17.37 25.96 -23.96
C ILE A 311 18.40 26.32 -22.89
N ARG A 312 19.66 25.94 -23.12
CA ARG A 312 20.79 26.38 -22.29
C ARG A 312 21.70 27.27 -23.10
N TYR A 313 22.09 28.41 -22.53
CA TYR A 313 23.02 29.34 -23.15
C TYR A 313 23.86 30.05 -22.09
N ARG A 314 25.19 29.97 -22.22
CA ARG A 314 26.15 30.65 -21.33
C ARG A 314 25.93 30.44 -19.82
N GLY A 315 25.48 29.24 -19.45
CA GLY A 315 25.23 28.87 -18.05
C GLY A 315 23.80 29.15 -17.57
N GLU A 316 23.01 29.90 -18.34
CA GLU A 316 21.60 30.16 -18.06
C GLU A 316 20.69 29.13 -18.72
N THR A 317 19.53 28.89 -18.10
CA THR A 317 18.49 27.96 -18.59
C THR A 317 17.20 28.72 -18.88
N TYR A 318 16.61 28.45 -20.04
CA TYR A 318 15.36 29.05 -20.50
C TYR A 318 14.38 27.95 -20.89
N ASP A 319 13.14 28.05 -20.44
CA ASP A 319 12.08 27.11 -20.75
C ASP A 319 11.08 27.73 -21.73
N ALA A 320 10.61 26.92 -22.68
CA ALA A 320 9.65 27.35 -23.68
C ALA A 320 8.45 26.39 -23.75
N MET A 321 7.25 26.97 -23.79
CA MET A 321 5.98 26.26 -23.88
C MET A 321 5.64 25.86 -25.32
N SER A 322 6.34 26.41 -26.32
CA SER A 322 6.08 26.14 -27.74
C SER A 322 7.33 26.22 -28.58
N ALA A 323 7.28 25.63 -29.79
CA ALA A 323 8.37 25.73 -30.76
C ALA A 323 8.63 27.19 -31.18
N ALA A 324 7.58 27.99 -31.35
CA ALA A 324 7.70 29.40 -31.70
C ALA A 324 8.34 30.25 -30.56
N GLU A 325 8.11 29.88 -29.30
CA GLU A 325 8.78 30.51 -28.17
C GLU A 325 10.24 30.08 -28.06
N ARG A 326 10.54 28.79 -28.26
CA ARG A 326 11.91 28.30 -28.38
C ARG A 326 12.68 29.07 -29.46
N ASP A 327 12.10 29.21 -30.65
CA ASP A 327 12.77 29.89 -31.78
C ASP A 327 13.03 31.37 -31.48
N ARG A 328 12.08 32.04 -30.82
CA ARG A 328 12.30 33.42 -30.33
C ARG A 328 13.43 33.51 -29.31
N ILE A 329 13.46 32.61 -28.31
CA ILE A 329 14.53 32.59 -27.29
C ILE A 329 15.89 32.31 -27.94
N VAL A 330 15.95 31.37 -28.88
CA VAL A 330 17.18 31.05 -29.61
C VAL A 330 17.67 32.26 -30.41
N HIS A 331 16.78 32.97 -31.09
CA HIS A 331 17.15 34.12 -31.90
C HIS A 331 17.53 35.35 -31.05
N GLU A 332 16.69 35.73 -30.09
CA GLU A 332 16.85 36.97 -29.33
C GLU A 332 17.90 36.86 -28.21
N VAL A 333 18.03 35.69 -27.57
CA VAL A 333 18.89 35.50 -26.39
C VAL A 333 20.18 34.77 -26.75
N CYS A 334 20.10 33.79 -27.65
CA CYS A 334 21.24 32.93 -27.96
C CYS A 334 22.02 33.37 -29.22
N ASP A 335 21.54 34.38 -29.96
CA ASP A 335 22.08 34.80 -31.27
C ASP A 335 22.21 33.60 -32.23
N ASP A 336 21.13 32.80 -32.29
CA ASP A 336 21.02 31.56 -33.05
C ASP A 336 22.05 30.47 -32.69
N ASN A 337 22.76 30.60 -31.55
CA ASN A 337 23.83 29.69 -31.14
C ASN A 337 23.67 29.19 -29.68
N PRO A 338 22.60 28.44 -29.37
CA PRO A 338 22.38 27.88 -28.03
C PRO A 338 23.42 26.79 -27.70
N THR A 339 23.76 26.65 -26.43
CA THR A 339 24.67 25.58 -25.95
C THR A 339 23.99 24.21 -25.99
N GLN A 340 22.70 24.16 -25.66
CA GLN A 340 21.90 22.94 -25.74
C GLN A 340 20.43 23.31 -25.97
N VAL A 341 19.73 22.52 -26.79
CA VAL A 341 18.27 22.55 -26.90
C VAL A 341 17.76 21.14 -26.67
N GLN A 342 16.94 20.97 -25.63
CA GLN A 342 16.27 19.73 -25.29
C GLN A 342 14.77 19.89 -25.56
N ARG A 343 14.15 18.88 -26.17
CA ARG A 343 12.70 18.77 -26.26
C ARG A 343 12.24 17.72 -25.27
N PHE A 344 11.23 18.04 -24.47
CA PHE A 344 10.60 17.09 -23.58
C PHE A 344 9.42 16.42 -24.30
N LYS A 345 9.34 15.10 -24.21
CA LYS A 345 8.17 14.32 -24.67
C LYS A 345 7.11 14.14 -23.58
N GLY A 346 7.50 14.28 -22.33
CA GLY A 346 6.65 14.16 -21.15
C GLY A 346 7.37 14.62 -19.88
N LEU A 347 6.69 14.56 -18.73
CA LEU A 347 7.29 14.91 -17.43
C LEU A 347 8.34 13.86 -17.01
N GLY A 348 8.24 12.63 -17.51
CA GLY A 348 9.19 11.54 -17.19
C GLY A 348 10.60 11.78 -17.72
N GLU A 349 10.76 12.68 -18.70
CA GLU A 349 12.07 13.09 -19.24
C GLU A 349 12.72 14.23 -18.44
N MET A 350 12.06 14.73 -17.40
CA MET A 350 12.58 15.77 -16.51
C MET A 350 13.16 15.14 -15.25
N ASN A 351 14.32 15.64 -14.81
CA ASN A 351 14.81 15.26 -13.48
C ASN A 351 13.95 15.95 -12.39
N PRO A 352 14.05 15.52 -11.12
CA PRO A 352 13.20 16.04 -10.04
C PRO A 352 13.28 17.56 -9.82
N GLU A 353 14.49 18.13 -9.85
CA GLU A 353 14.70 19.58 -9.68
C GLU A 353 14.04 20.36 -10.83
N GLN A 354 14.21 19.87 -12.05
CA GLN A 354 13.66 20.48 -13.25
C GLN A 354 12.12 20.41 -13.28
N LEU A 355 11.56 19.29 -12.84
CA LEU A 355 10.11 19.11 -12.73
C LEU A 355 9.53 20.05 -11.66
N TRP A 356 10.23 20.19 -10.53
CA TRP A 356 9.86 21.12 -9.48
C TRP A 356 9.85 22.56 -9.98
N ASP A 357 10.97 23.00 -10.55
CA ASP A 357 11.16 24.38 -10.98
C ASP A 357 10.23 24.80 -12.12
N THR A 358 9.67 23.85 -12.87
CA THR A 358 8.82 24.19 -14.03
C THR A 358 7.34 23.95 -13.78
N THR A 359 6.99 22.77 -13.26
CA THR A 359 5.62 22.24 -13.38
C THR A 359 4.96 22.08 -12.01
N MET A 360 5.72 21.79 -10.96
CA MET A 360 5.17 21.52 -9.62
C MET A 360 5.18 22.74 -8.69
N ASN A 361 6.12 23.68 -8.88
CA ASN A 361 6.22 24.86 -8.03
C ASN A 361 4.99 25.80 -8.20
N PRO A 362 4.22 26.05 -7.12
CA PRO A 362 3.01 26.89 -7.18
C PRO A 362 3.22 28.32 -7.68
N ASP A 363 4.42 28.87 -7.51
CA ASP A 363 4.71 30.27 -7.81
C ASP A 363 4.93 30.52 -9.31
N ASN A 364 5.30 29.48 -10.07
CA ASN A 364 5.68 29.61 -11.48
C ASN A 364 5.01 28.58 -12.42
N ARG A 365 4.30 27.58 -11.88
CA ARG A 365 3.59 26.58 -12.69
C ARG A 365 2.51 27.21 -13.57
N VAL A 366 2.37 26.67 -14.76
CA VAL A 366 1.29 27.01 -15.69
C VAL A 366 0.22 25.92 -15.61
N LEU A 367 -1.02 26.32 -15.35
CA LEU A 367 -2.16 25.42 -15.27
C LEU A 367 -3.20 25.77 -16.34
N LYS A 368 -3.64 24.77 -17.11
CA LYS A 368 -4.84 24.87 -17.93
C LYS A 368 -6.05 24.51 -17.08
N GLN A 369 -6.94 25.46 -16.84
CA GLN A 369 -8.26 25.15 -16.30
C GLN A 369 -9.07 24.39 -17.35
N ILE A 370 -9.65 23.27 -16.94
CA ILE A 370 -10.44 22.41 -17.82
C ILE A 370 -11.89 22.89 -17.81
N THR A 371 -12.44 23.08 -19.01
CA THR A 371 -13.84 23.48 -19.18
C THR A 371 -14.76 22.28 -19.46
N VAL A 372 -16.07 22.53 -19.41
CA VAL A 372 -17.08 21.52 -19.77
C VAL A 372 -16.92 21.11 -21.25
N GLU A 373 -16.58 22.05 -22.12
CA GLU A 373 -16.34 21.79 -23.54
C GLU A 373 -15.11 20.92 -23.79
N ASP A 374 -14.02 21.16 -23.05
CA ASP A 374 -12.81 20.31 -23.10
C ASP A 374 -13.16 18.86 -22.70
N ALA A 375 -13.91 18.69 -21.61
CA ALA A 375 -14.27 17.38 -21.08
C ALA A 375 -15.30 16.64 -21.97
N ALA A 376 -16.26 17.37 -22.56
CA ALA A 376 -17.20 16.82 -23.54
C ALA A 376 -16.52 16.39 -24.85
N THR A 377 -15.51 17.16 -25.29
CA THR A 377 -14.72 16.82 -26.48
C THR A 377 -13.90 15.54 -26.24
N ALA A 378 -13.29 15.41 -25.06
CA ALA A 378 -12.60 14.20 -24.65
C ALA A 378 -13.53 12.97 -24.64
N ASP A 379 -14.74 13.10 -24.10
CA ASP A 379 -15.75 12.02 -24.07
C ASP A 379 -16.20 11.57 -25.46
N LYS A 380 -16.39 12.53 -26.37
CA LYS A 380 -16.70 12.24 -27.77
C LYS A 380 -15.58 11.45 -28.44
N MET A 381 -14.32 11.86 -28.25
CA MET A 381 -13.18 11.16 -28.86
C MET A 381 -12.99 9.76 -28.29
N PHE A 382 -13.19 9.59 -26.98
CA PHE A 382 -13.17 8.27 -26.37
C PHE A 382 -14.25 7.35 -26.97
N SER A 383 -15.46 7.86 -27.16
CA SER A 383 -16.57 7.10 -27.75
C SER A 383 -16.31 6.70 -29.21
N VAL A 384 -15.65 7.57 -29.99
CA VAL A 384 -15.29 7.30 -31.39
C VAL A 384 -14.15 6.28 -31.50
N LEU A 385 -13.11 6.42 -30.67
CA LEU A 385 -11.89 5.62 -30.77
C LEU A 385 -11.96 4.28 -30.02
N MET A 386 -12.63 4.26 -28.87
CA MET A 386 -12.66 3.12 -27.95
C MET A 386 -14.06 2.49 -27.78
N GLY A 387 -15.09 3.04 -28.43
CA GLY A 387 -16.44 2.47 -28.41
C GLY A 387 -16.58 1.18 -29.23
N ASP A 388 -17.65 0.43 -28.97
CA ASP A 388 -17.93 -0.87 -29.62
C ASP A 388 -18.19 -0.77 -31.14
N ALA A 389 -18.54 0.41 -31.62
CA ALA A 389 -18.83 0.67 -33.02
C ALA A 389 -17.54 0.77 -33.85
N VAL A 390 -17.38 -0.16 -34.79
CA VAL A 390 -16.19 -0.23 -35.66
C VAL A 390 -16.18 0.87 -36.74
N GLU A 391 -17.34 1.24 -37.28
CA GLU A 391 -17.41 2.14 -38.45
C GLU A 391 -16.95 3.58 -38.14
N PRO A 392 -17.38 4.24 -37.05
CA PRO A 392 -16.91 5.59 -36.70
C PRO A 392 -15.40 5.66 -36.48
N ARG A 393 -14.83 4.62 -35.86
CA ARG A 393 -13.38 4.49 -35.67
C ARG A 393 -12.65 4.42 -37.00
N LYS A 394 -13.17 3.63 -37.93
CA LYS A 394 -12.59 3.42 -39.26
C LYS A 394 -12.65 4.67 -40.13
N GLU A 395 -13.75 5.43 -40.06
CA GLU A 395 -13.87 6.74 -40.73
C GLU A 395 -12.85 7.72 -40.16
N PHE A 396 -12.76 7.86 -38.84
CA PHE A 396 -11.79 8.73 -38.17
C PHE A 396 -10.34 8.42 -38.58
N ILE A 397 -9.95 7.14 -38.56
CA ILE A 397 -8.60 6.72 -38.98
C ILE A 397 -8.34 7.09 -40.44
N LYS A 398 -9.31 6.90 -41.34
CA LYS A 398 -9.14 7.21 -42.77
C LYS A 398 -9.02 8.71 -43.02
N GLU A 399 -9.83 9.52 -42.33
CA GLU A 399 -9.82 10.98 -42.47
C GLU A 399 -8.50 11.59 -41.98
N HIS A 400 -7.95 11.07 -40.88
CA HIS A 400 -6.73 11.59 -40.26
C HIS A 400 -5.45 10.80 -40.60
N ALA A 401 -5.53 9.81 -41.49
CA ALA A 401 -4.40 8.96 -41.86
C ALA A 401 -3.19 9.74 -42.42
N THR A 402 -3.45 10.84 -43.13
CA THR A 402 -2.42 11.69 -43.72
C THR A 402 -1.75 12.64 -42.74
N ASP A 403 -2.33 12.82 -41.55
CA ASP A 403 -1.83 13.74 -40.53
C ASP A 403 -0.78 13.06 -39.62
N ALA A 404 -0.61 11.73 -39.75
CA ALA A 404 0.31 10.94 -38.95
C ALA A 404 1.75 11.03 -39.48
N GLU A 405 2.59 11.85 -38.86
CA GLU A 405 4.00 12.02 -39.23
C GLU A 405 4.97 11.03 -38.53
N TRP A 406 4.55 10.43 -37.40
CA TRP A 406 5.41 9.60 -36.54
C TRP A 406 4.73 8.28 -36.17
N VAL A 407 4.49 7.42 -37.16
CA VAL A 407 4.06 6.04 -36.91
C VAL A 407 5.32 5.21 -36.66
N ASP A 408 5.65 4.96 -35.39
CA ASP A 408 6.63 3.92 -35.04
C ASP A 408 6.04 2.55 -35.42
N ILE A 409 6.79 1.77 -36.20
CA ILE A 409 6.45 0.40 -36.62
C ILE A 409 7.04 -0.62 -35.65
#